data_AF-A0A3B4A1L9-F1
#
_entry.id   AF-A0A3B4A1L9-F1
#
_cell.length_a   1.000
_cell.length_b   1.000
_cell.length_c   1.000
_cell.angle_alpha   90.00
_cell.angle_beta   90.00
_cell.angle_gamma   90.00
#
_symmetry.space_group_name_H-M   'P 1'
#
loop_
_entity.id
_entity.type
_entity.pdbx_description
1 polymer ?
#
loop_
_entity_poly.entity_id
_entity_poly.type
_entity_poly.pdbx_seq_one_letter_code
_entity_poly.pdbx_strand_id
1 'polypeptide(L)'
;MEIVEHFRFKTLLFLCVEIAVDNAAFMDEFFCQIEDIRSSIDKIDENVAEVKKLYSVILSAPTSDQKTQDDLEAITNDIKKMANNARNKLKTIERNLESEEQERISADMRIRKSQHAVLSRKFVEVMTKYNEAQVDFRERSKGRIQRQLEITGKATTDEELEEMLESGNAAVFTAGIVDSGISKQALSEIESRHKDIVRLESSIKELHDMFVDIAMLVESQGDIVDNIEQNVSKSVDHIADAREETKKAVRYQTKARKKTVILVVVVVILLALLALIIGLSVGLKT
;
A
#
# COMPACT_ATOMS: atom_id res chain seq x y z
N MET A 1 -3.98 -21.77 59.34
CA MET A 1 -4.71 -21.51 58.07
C MET A 1 -4.03 -20.44 57.21
N GLU A 2 -3.10 -19.63 57.74
CA GLU A 2 -2.44 -18.52 57.02
C GLU A 2 -1.27 -18.92 56.09
N ILE A 3 -0.59 -20.05 56.34
CA ILE A 3 0.60 -20.46 55.56
C ILE A 3 0.21 -20.93 54.14
N VAL A 4 -1.01 -21.47 53.97
CA VAL A 4 -1.52 -21.97 52.68
C VAL A 4 -1.99 -20.83 51.78
N GLU A 5 -2.56 -19.77 52.36
CA GLU A 5 -2.92 -18.53 51.65
C GLU A 5 -1.68 -17.78 51.14
N HIS A 6 -0.65 -17.65 51.98
CA HIS A 6 0.60 -16.97 51.63
C HIS A 6 1.36 -17.65 50.47
N PHE A 7 1.30 -18.99 50.37
CA PHE A 7 1.86 -19.74 49.24
C PHE A 7 1.01 -19.64 47.96
N ARG A 8 -0.32 -19.60 48.08
CA ARG A 8 -1.21 -19.37 46.92
C ARG A 8 -1.01 -17.99 46.32
N PHE A 9 -0.87 -16.96 47.16
CA PHE A 9 -0.67 -15.59 46.70
C PHE A 9 0.69 -15.42 46.00
N LYS A 10 1.77 -16.00 46.56
CA LYS A 10 3.13 -15.88 46.00
C LYS A 10 3.33 -16.69 44.70
N THR A 11 2.60 -17.78 44.54
CA THR A 11 2.62 -18.59 43.29
C THR A 11 1.78 -17.95 42.18
N LEU A 12 0.68 -17.26 42.53
CA LEU A 12 -0.10 -16.46 41.57
C LEU A 12 0.64 -15.18 41.15
N LEU A 13 1.34 -14.52 42.09
CA LEU A 13 2.11 -13.31 41.81
C LEU A 13 3.31 -13.56 40.88
N PHE A 14 3.93 -14.75 40.95
CA PHE A 14 5.02 -15.13 40.04
C PHE A 14 4.53 -15.51 38.63
N LEU A 15 3.23 -15.79 38.47
CA LEU A 15 2.59 -16.02 37.16
C LEU A 15 2.10 -14.74 36.50
N CYS A 16 1.92 -13.66 37.27
CA CYS A 16 1.66 -12.31 36.81
C CYS A 16 2.93 -11.46 36.74
N VAL A 17 4.09 -12.06 36.41
CA VAL A 17 5.18 -11.31 35.77
C VAL A 17 4.67 -10.98 34.36
N GLU A 18 3.84 -9.94 34.33
CA GLU A 18 3.77 -8.85 33.38
C GLU A 18 4.70 -9.02 32.16
N ILE A 19 4.35 -9.97 31.29
CA ILE A 19 4.32 -9.65 29.87
C ILE A 19 3.18 -8.66 29.78
N ALA A 20 3.47 -7.39 30.06
CA ALA A 20 2.64 -6.30 29.60
C ALA A 20 2.50 -6.54 28.11
N VAL A 21 1.31 -7.00 27.75
CA VAL A 21 0.84 -7.08 26.40
C VAL A 21 0.70 -5.62 25.96
N ASP A 22 1.81 -5.00 25.58
CA ASP A 22 1.83 -3.81 24.72
C ASP A 22 1.44 -4.20 23.26
N ASN A 23 0.74 -5.34 23.06
CA ASN A 23 0.27 -5.77 21.74
C ASN A 23 -0.94 -4.98 21.23
N ALA A 24 -1.49 -4.04 21.97
CA ALA A 24 -2.61 -3.24 21.48
C ALA A 24 -2.18 -2.14 20.48
N ALA A 25 -0.87 -1.92 20.29
CA ALA A 25 -0.33 -0.89 19.39
C ALA A 25 0.85 -1.40 18.52
N PHE A 26 1.00 -2.72 18.37
CA PHE A 26 2.09 -3.29 17.57
C PHE A 26 1.83 -3.04 16.08
N MET A 27 2.65 -2.19 15.45
CA MET A 27 2.55 -1.80 14.05
C MET A 27 1.25 -1.07 13.63
N ASP A 28 0.36 -0.69 14.55
CA ASP A 28 -0.91 -0.05 14.18
C ASP A 28 -0.71 1.21 13.33
N GLU A 29 0.23 2.07 13.70
CA GLU A 29 0.56 3.27 12.92
C GLU A 29 1.08 2.90 11.53
N PHE A 30 1.93 1.88 11.45
CA PHE A 30 2.47 1.39 10.18
C PHE A 30 1.36 0.82 9.30
N PHE A 31 0.48 -0.02 9.83
CA PHE A 31 -0.64 -0.58 9.07
C PHE A 31 -1.64 0.49 8.63
N CYS A 32 -1.92 1.50 9.47
CA CYS A 32 -2.70 2.67 9.05
C CYS A 32 -2.05 3.38 7.84
N GLN A 33 -0.73 3.57 7.86
CA GLN A 33 -0.01 4.15 6.72
C GLN A 33 -0.11 3.27 5.46
N ILE A 34 0.01 1.95 5.60
CA ILE A 34 -0.14 0.99 4.50
C ILE A 34 -1.55 1.02 3.90
N GLU A 35 -2.59 1.04 4.74
CA GLU A 35 -3.98 1.14 4.30
C GLU A 35 -4.26 2.46 3.57
N ASP A 36 -3.74 3.57 4.07
CA ASP A 36 -3.87 4.87 3.41
C ASP A 36 -3.18 4.92 2.04
N ILE A 37 -1.99 4.34 1.92
CA ILE A 37 -1.28 4.25 0.63
C ILE A 37 -2.10 3.39 -0.32
N ARG A 38 -2.55 2.21 0.13
CA ARG A 38 -3.36 1.30 -0.68
C ARG A 38 -4.65 1.96 -1.15
N SER A 39 -5.38 2.64 -0.25
CA SER A 39 -6.59 3.39 -0.58
C SER A 39 -6.32 4.49 -1.61
N SER A 40 -5.17 5.16 -1.52
CA SER A 40 -4.77 6.18 -2.50
C SER A 40 -4.49 5.54 -3.86
N ILE A 41 -3.76 4.40 -3.91
CA ILE A 41 -3.44 3.68 -5.14
C ILE A 41 -4.72 3.15 -5.82
N ASP A 42 -5.60 2.50 -5.07
CA ASP A 42 -6.84 1.92 -5.59
C ASP A 42 -7.72 3.01 -6.20
N LYS A 43 -7.84 4.17 -5.54
CA LYS A 43 -8.60 5.31 -6.06
C LYS A 43 -7.93 5.98 -7.28
N ILE A 44 -6.60 5.97 -7.37
CA ILE A 44 -5.93 6.42 -8.61
C ILE A 44 -6.31 5.48 -9.75
N ASP A 45 -6.27 4.15 -9.56
CA ASP A 45 -6.63 3.17 -10.61
C ASP A 45 -8.08 3.35 -11.07
N GLU A 46 -9.01 3.58 -10.14
CA GLU A 46 -10.40 3.95 -10.44
C GLU A 46 -10.49 5.25 -11.27
N ASN A 47 -9.83 6.32 -10.80
CA ASN A 47 -9.82 7.61 -11.49
C ASN A 47 -9.19 7.52 -12.89
N VAL A 48 -8.17 6.70 -13.09
CA VAL A 48 -7.54 6.44 -14.40
C VAL A 48 -8.55 5.81 -15.36
N ALA A 49 -9.39 4.90 -14.89
CA ALA A 49 -10.47 4.35 -15.71
C ALA A 49 -11.45 5.45 -16.14
N GLU A 50 -11.74 6.41 -15.25
CA GLU A 50 -12.72 7.46 -15.55
C GLU A 50 -12.15 8.54 -16.47
N VAL A 51 -10.86 8.88 -16.30
CA VAL A 51 -10.12 9.70 -17.26
C VAL A 51 -10.17 9.08 -18.66
N LYS A 52 -9.96 7.77 -18.80
CA LYS A 52 -10.06 7.09 -20.11
C LYS A 52 -11.45 7.24 -20.75
N LYS A 53 -12.53 7.17 -19.95
CA LYS A 53 -13.89 7.42 -20.43
C LYS A 53 -14.06 8.85 -20.91
N LEU A 54 -13.59 9.84 -20.14
CA LEU A 54 -13.66 11.26 -20.52
C LEU A 54 -12.83 11.55 -21.77
N TYR A 55 -11.62 11.00 -21.90
CA TYR A 55 -10.82 11.08 -23.13
C TYR A 55 -11.58 10.55 -24.34
N SER A 56 -12.25 9.40 -24.20
CA SER A 56 -13.08 8.86 -25.29
C SER A 56 -14.25 9.78 -25.65
N VAL A 57 -14.91 10.41 -24.66
CA VAL A 57 -16.00 11.37 -24.91
C VAL A 57 -15.47 12.59 -25.64
N ILE A 58 -14.37 13.17 -25.17
CA ILE A 58 -13.73 14.34 -25.77
C ILE A 58 -13.32 14.07 -27.23
N LEU A 59 -12.75 12.90 -27.52
CA LEU A 59 -12.33 12.51 -28.87
C LEU A 59 -13.49 12.14 -29.82
N SER A 60 -14.70 11.96 -29.29
CA SER A 60 -15.89 11.58 -30.07
C SER A 60 -16.60 12.77 -30.71
N ALA A 61 -16.34 13.99 -30.21
CA ALA A 61 -16.95 15.23 -30.68
C ALA A 61 -15.89 16.19 -31.27
N PRO A 62 -16.25 17.04 -32.24
CA PRO A 62 -15.35 18.09 -32.76
C PRO A 62 -14.87 19.05 -31.67
N THR A 63 -15.74 19.35 -30.71
CA THR A 63 -15.44 20.18 -29.54
C THR A 63 -16.11 19.54 -28.33
N SER A 64 -15.38 19.38 -27.24
CA SER A 64 -15.93 18.95 -25.95
C SER A 64 -16.69 20.07 -25.27
N ASP A 65 -17.75 19.76 -24.54
CA ASP A 65 -18.44 20.71 -23.69
C ASP A 65 -17.61 21.07 -22.44
N GLN A 66 -17.93 22.23 -21.84
CA GLN A 66 -17.20 22.75 -20.69
C GLN A 66 -17.29 21.81 -19.48
N LYS A 67 -18.42 21.12 -19.27
CA LYS A 67 -18.59 20.23 -18.14
C LYS A 67 -17.66 19.02 -18.23
N THR A 68 -17.55 18.39 -19.39
CA THR A 68 -16.60 17.27 -19.60
C THR A 68 -15.15 17.70 -19.33
N GLN A 69 -14.80 18.94 -19.68
CA GLN A 69 -13.48 19.51 -19.42
C GLN A 69 -13.25 19.78 -17.91
N ASP A 70 -14.25 20.30 -17.22
CA ASP A 70 -14.20 20.54 -15.76
C ASP A 70 -14.10 19.22 -14.99
N ASP A 71 -14.87 18.20 -15.41
CA ASP A 71 -14.83 16.85 -14.82
C ASP A 71 -13.44 16.20 -15.01
N LEU A 72 -12.82 16.38 -16.18
CA LEU A 72 -11.46 15.88 -16.44
C LEU A 72 -10.42 16.59 -15.56
N GLU A 73 -10.52 17.90 -15.41
CA GLU A 73 -9.61 18.69 -14.57
C GLU A 73 -9.75 18.30 -13.09
N ALA A 74 -10.98 18.09 -12.61
CA ALA A 74 -11.25 17.63 -11.25
C ALA A 74 -10.60 16.26 -10.97
N ILE A 75 -10.82 15.27 -11.84
CA ILE A 75 -10.24 13.93 -11.67
C ILE A 75 -8.71 13.97 -11.76
N THR A 76 -8.16 14.78 -12.66
CA THR A 76 -6.70 14.98 -12.78
C THR A 76 -6.10 15.53 -11.49
N ASN A 77 -6.77 16.51 -10.86
CA ASN A 77 -6.36 17.05 -9.57
C ASN A 77 -6.46 16.02 -8.43
N ASP A 78 -7.48 15.18 -8.44
CA ASP A 78 -7.63 14.09 -7.46
C ASP A 78 -6.52 13.04 -7.59
N ILE A 79 -6.22 12.61 -8.82
CA ILE A 79 -5.06 11.73 -9.11
C ILE A 79 -3.78 12.35 -8.56
N LYS A 80 -3.52 13.63 -8.86
CA LYS A 80 -2.34 14.35 -8.37
C LYS A 80 -2.25 14.36 -6.85
N LYS A 81 -3.36 14.64 -6.16
CA LYS A 81 -3.40 14.68 -4.70
C LYS A 81 -3.12 13.32 -4.08
N MET A 82 -3.73 12.27 -4.61
CA MET A 82 -3.54 10.89 -4.15
C MET A 82 -2.12 10.40 -4.43
N ALA A 83 -1.58 10.71 -5.61
CA ALA A 83 -0.25 10.32 -6.01
C ALA A 83 0.80 10.93 -5.07
N ASN A 84 0.65 12.23 -4.75
CA ASN A 84 1.51 12.90 -3.79
C ASN A 84 1.41 12.32 -2.37
N ASN A 85 0.20 11.98 -1.92
CA ASN A 85 0.00 11.33 -0.61
C ASN A 85 0.73 9.98 -0.54
N ALA A 86 0.48 9.10 -1.50
CA ALA A 86 1.12 7.79 -1.58
C ALA A 86 2.66 7.93 -1.67
N ARG A 87 3.18 8.81 -2.53
CA ARG A 87 4.62 9.10 -2.65
C ARG A 87 5.23 9.53 -1.32
N ASN A 88 4.62 10.48 -0.63
CA ASN A 88 5.17 11.02 0.62
C ASN A 88 5.18 9.99 1.75
N LYS A 89 4.13 9.14 1.83
CA LYS A 89 4.07 8.06 2.82
C LYS A 89 5.07 6.95 2.50
N LEU A 90 5.23 6.56 1.23
CA LEU A 90 6.26 5.61 0.81
C LEU A 90 7.66 6.11 1.18
N LYS A 91 8.00 7.36 0.84
CA LYS A 91 9.28 7.98 1.24
C LYS A 91 9.48 8.04 2.77
N THR A 92 8.42 8.24 3.54
CA THR A 92 8.50 8.22 5.01
C THR A 92 8.83 6.82 5.52
N ILE A 93 8.18 5.79 4.98
CA ILE A 93 8.44 4.39 5.34
C ILE A 93 9.88 4.02 4.99
N GLU A 94 10.37 4.38 3.80
CA GLU A 94 11.75 4.12 3.38
C GLU A 94 12.78 4.73 4.34
N ARG A 95 12.65 6.01 4.71
CA ARG A 95 13.58 6.65 5.66
C ARG A 95 13.62 5.96 7.01
N ASN A 96 12.48 5.49 7.49
CA ASN A 96 12.40 4.73 8.73
C ASN A 96 13.16 3.40 8.59
N LEU A 97 13.03 2.72 7.44
CA LEU A 97 13.74 1.48 7.13
C LEU A 97 15.27 1.66 7.06
N GLU A 98 15.77 2.78 6.52
CA GLU A 98 17.21 3.10 6.46
C GLU A 98 17.79 3.41 7.86
N SER A 99 17.02 4.08 8.72
CA SER A 99 17.47 4.47 10.06
C SER A 99 17.63 3.30 11.05
N GLU A 100 16.95 2.18 10.79
CA GLU A 100 16.89 1.00 11.65
C GLU A 100 17.88 -0.12 11.23
N GLU A 101 18.73 0.14 10.23
CA GLU A 101 19.60 -0.87 9.60
C GLU A 101 20.69 -1.45 10.54
N GLN A 102 20.94 -0.82 11.69
CA GLN A 102 21.92 -1.28 12.69
C GLN A 102 21.39 -2.33 13.69
N GLU A 103 20.08 -2.50 13.86
CA GLU A 103 19.51 -3.46 14.81
C GLU A 103 18.82 -4.63 14.09
N ARG A 104 19.15 -5.85 14.53
CA ARG A 104 18.76 -7.17 13.97
C ARG A 104 17.54 -7.18 13.05
N ILE A 105 17.64 -7.92 11.94
CA ILE A 105 16.53 -8.36 11.06
C ILE A 105 15.41 -8.99 11.91
N SER A 106 14.52 -8.16 12.42
CA SER A 106 13.37 -8.54 13.22
C SER A 106 12.23 -8.93 12.29
N ALA A 107 11.26 -9.69 12.79
CA ALA A 107 10.08 -10.02 11.99
C ALA A 107 9.35 -8.76 11.51
N ASP A 108 9.33 -7.70 12.34
CA ASP A 108 8.77 -6.37 12.04
C ASP A 108 9.47 -5.69 10.85
N MET A 109 10.81 -5.62 10.88
CA MET A 109 11.61 -5.05 9.79
C MET A 109 11.35 -5.75 8.45
N ARG A 110 11.24 -7.09 8.44
CA ARG A 110 10.92 -7.85 7.22
C ARG A 110 9.52 -7.54 6.68
N ILE A 111 8.53 -7.39 7.56
CA ILE A 111 7.16 -7.03 7.18
C ILE A 111 7.16 -5.63 6.55
N ARG A 112 7.83 -4.66 7.17
CA ARG A 112 7.91 -3.29 6.67
C ARG A 112 8.57 -3.21 5.29
N LYS A 113 9.75 -3.85 5.11
CA LYS A 113 10.43 -3.94 3.82
C LYS A 113 9.56 -4.61 2.75
N SER A 114 8.88 -5.70 3.10
CA SER A 114 7.98 -6.42 2.18
C SER A 114 6.81 -5.55 1.70
N GLN A 115 6.12 -4.90 2.64
CA GLN A 115 4.93 -4.09 2.35
C GLN A 115 5.30 -2.84 1.54
N HIS A 116 6.40 -2.18 1.90
CA HIS A 116 6.95 -1.07 1.13
C HIS A 116 7.19 -1.48 -0.33
N ALA A 117 7.89 -2.60 -0.56
CA ALA A 117 8.20 -3.07 -1.92
C ALA A 117 6.95 -3.39 -2.75
N VAL A 118 5.95 -4.04 -2.16
CA VAL A 118 4.69 -4.37 -2.84
C VAL A 118 3.94 -3.10 -3.22
N LEU A 119 3.82 -2.14 -2.30
CA LEU A 119 3.11 -0.88 -2.55
C LEU A 119 3.85 0.01 -3.54
N SER A 120 5.18 0.11 -3.48
CA SER A 120 5.98 0.87 -4.45
C SER A 120 5.78 0.33 -5.87
N ARG A 121 5.83 -1.01 -6.05
CA ARG A 121 5.55 -1.63 -7.35
C ARG A 121 4.13 -1.35 -7.83
N LYS A 122 3.12 -1.49 -6.96
CA LYS A 122 1.74 -1.23 -7.32
C LYS A 122 1.50 0.23 -7.69
N PHE A 123 2.14 1.15 -6.97
CA PHE A 123 2.10 2.58 -7.28
C PHE A 123 2.67 2.86 -8.68
N VAL A 124 3.86 2.36 -8.98
CA VAL A 124 4.47 2.50 -10.31
C VAL A 124 3.56 1.92 -11.39
N GLU A 125 3.02 0.71 -11.19
CA GLU A 125 2.10 0.07 -12.14
C GLU A 125 0.91 0.98 -12.50
N VAL A 126 0.22 1.52 -11.49
CA VAL A 126 -0.97 2.37 -11.71
C VAL A 126 -0.60 3.70 -12.35
N MET A 127 0.51 4.31 -11.93
CA MET A 127 0.97 5.55 -12.55
C MET A 127 1.38 5.32 -14.01
N THR A 128 1.95 4.16 -14.34
CA THR A 128 2.34 3.84 -15.73
C THR A 128 1.10 3.70 -16.60
N LYS A 129 0.04 3.04 -16.10
CA LYS A 129 -1.26 3.00 -16.79
C LYS A 129 -1.85 4.38 -17.02
N TYR A 130 -1.65 5.31 -16.08
CA TYR A 130 -2.11 6.69 -16.24
C TYR A 130 -1.33 7.40 -17.35
N ASN A 131 0.00 7.32 -17.33
CA ASN A 131 0.86 7.90 -18.36
C ASN A 131 0.55 7.33 -19.76
N GLU A 132 0.34 6.02 -19.88
CA GLU A 132 -0.08 5.39 -21.14
C GLU A 132 -1.42 5.95 -21.64
N ALA A 133 -2.39 6.17 -20.75
CA ALA A 133 -3.67 6.77 -21.12
C ALA A 133 -3.51 8.21 -21.63
N GLN A 134 -2.62 8.98 -21.00
CA GLN A 134 -2.30 10.33 -21.41
C GLN A 134 -1.65 10.35 -22.81
N VAL A 135 -0.61 9.52 -23.02
CA VAL A 135 0.08 9.42 -24.32
C VAL A 135 -0.88 8.99 -25.43
N ASP A 136 -1.74 7.99 -25.22
CA ASP A 136 -2.75 7.59 -26.23
C ASP A 136 -3.69 8.74 -26.58
N PHE A 137 -4.15 9.51 -25.57
CA PHE A 137 -5.00 10.68 -25.82
C PHE A 137 -4.27 11.81 -26.58
N ARG A 138 -2.98 12.04 -26.29
CA ARG A 138 -2.11 12.98 -27.02
C ARG A 138 -2.04 12.62 -28.49
N GLU A 139 -1.66 11.38 -28.79
CA GLU A 139 -1.46 10.90 -30.15
C GLU A 139 -2.75 10.94 -30.97
N ARG A 140 -3.88 10.57 -30.35
CA ARG A 140 -5.19 10.70 -31.00
C ARG A 140 -5.59 12.15 -31.24
N SER A 141 -5.29 13.05 -30.31
CA SER A 141 -5.55 14.49 -30.50
C SER A 141 -4.69 15.08 -31.61
N LYS A 142 -3.40 14.69 -31.69
CA LYS A 142 -2.49 15.04 -32.79
C LYS A 142 -3.04 14.55 -34.14
N GLY A 143 -3.45 13.29 -34.24
CA GLY A 143 -4.03 12.73 -35.47
C GLY A 143 -5.33 13.44 -35.90
N ARG A 144 -6.15 13.92 -34.95
CA ARG A 144 -7.32 14.76 -35.26
C ARG A 144 -6.91 16.11 -35.85
N ILE A 145 -5.92 16.79 -35.26
CA ILE A 145 -5.39 18.05 -35.78
C ILE A 145 -4.85 17.85 -37.20
N GLN A 146 -4.03 16.81 -37.42
CA GLN A 146 -3.49 16.49 -38.74
C GLN A 146 -4.60 16.34 -39.78
N ARG A 147 -5.65 15.59 -39.47
CA ARG A 147 -6.77 15.39 -40.38
C ARG A 147 -7.54 16.68 -40.66
N GLN A 148 -7.70 17.57 -39.68
CA GLN A 148 -8.32 18.88 -39.91
C GLN A 148 -7.43 19.78 -40.78
N LEU A 149 -6.10 19.72 -40.63
CA LEU A 149 -5.17 20.43 -41.51
C LEU A 149 -5.25 19.93 -42.96
N GLU A 150 -5.32 18.61 -43.18
CA GLU A 150 -5.53 18.03 -44.51
C GLU A 150 -6.84 18.49 -45.16
N ILE A 151 -7.95 18.52 -44.39
CA ILE A 151 -9.26 18.98 -44.88
C ILE A 151 -9.20 20.46 -45.29
N THR A 152 -8.40 21.27 -44.59
CA THR A 152 -8.18 22.68 -44.93
C THR A 152 -7.16 22.90 -46.06
N GLY A 153 -6.66 21.82 -46.66
CA GLY A 153 -5.73 21.87 -47.79
C GLY A 153 -4.27 22.11 -47.40
N LYS A 154 -3.95 22.07 -46.11
CA LYS A 154 -2.58 22.14 -45.60
C LYS A 154 -2.09 20.72 -45.30
N ALA A 155 -1.41 20.11 -46.28
CA ALA A 155 -0.71 18.86 -46.04
C ALA A 155 0.47 19.16 -45.09
N THR A 156 0.50 18.48 -43.95
CA THR A 156 1.52 18.65 -42.92
C THR A 156 2.08 17.28 -42.59
N THR A 157 3.41 17.16 -42.63
CA THR A 157 4.11 15.95 -42.17
C THR A 157 3.99 15.77 -40.66
N ASP A 158 4.30 14.58 -40.16
CA ASP A 158 4.24 14.31 -38.72
C ASP A 158 5.22 15.18 -37.94
N GLU A 159 6.43 15.35 -38.49
CA GLU A 159 7.50 16.16 -37.91
C GLU A 159 7.16 17.65 -37.90
N GLU A 160 6.63 18.19 -39.00
CA GLU A 160 6.16 19.58 -39.04
C GLU A 160 5.02 19.81 -38.04
N LEU A 161 4.09 18.85 -37.91
CA LEU A 161 3.00 18.97 -36.95
C LEU A 161 3.51 18.96 -35.51
N GLU A 162 4.51 18.14 -35.21
CA GLU A 162 5.14 18.13 -33.89
C GLU A 162 5.80 19.47 -33.56
N GLU A 163 6.57 20.05 -34.49
CA GLU A 163 7.19 21.37 -34.33
C GLU A 163 6.14 22.47 -34.10
N MET A 164 5.00 22.38 -34.80
CA MET A 164 3.87 23.29 -34.59
C MET A 164 3.27 23.15 -33.18
N LEU A 165 3.16 21.93 -32.65
CA LEU A 165 2.69 21.67 -31.28
C LEU A 165 3.69 22.20 -30.23
N GLU A 166 4.98 21.96 -30.44
CA GLU A 166 6.05 22.41 -29.54
C GLU A 166 6.17 23.94 -29.47
N SER A 167 5.82 24.65 -30.55
CA SER A 167 5.81 26.11 -30.58
C SER A 167 4.87 26.74 -29.54
N GLY A 168 3.87 25.98 -29.06
CA GLY A 168 2.86 26.41 -28.10
C GLY A 168 1.93 27.54 -28.60
N ASN A 169 2.06 27.95 -29.86
CA ASN A 169 1.32 29.06 -30.43
C ASN A 169 0.22 28.57 -31.37
N ALA A 170 -1.04 28.66 -30.91
CA ALA A 170 -2.20 28.25 -31.69
C ALA A 170 -2.33 28.99 -33.04
N ALA A 171 -1.76 30.20 -33.17
CA ALA A 171 -1.79 30.95 -34.43
C ALA A 171 -0.96 30.29 -35.56
N VAL A 172 -0.03 29.39 -35.22
CA VAL A 172 0.76 28.64 -36.22
C VAL A 172 -0.15 27.72 -37.05
N PHE A 173 -1.25 27.24 -36.46
CA PHE A 173 -2.24 26.45 -37.19
C PHE A 173 -3.08 27.30 -38.14
N THR A 174 -3.32 28.58 -37.84
CA THR A 174 -4.14 29.46 -38.68
C THR A 174 -3.32 30.20 -39.76
N ALA A 175 -2.00 30.27 -39.59
CA ALA A 175 -1.07 30.87 -40.55
C ALA A 175 -1.10 30.13 -41.90
N GLY A 176 -1.53 30.84 -42.95
CA GLY A 176 -1.62 30.34 -44.32
C GLY A 176 -3.00 29.78 -44.73
N ILE A 177 -3.93 29.63 -43.78
CA ILE A 177 -5.23 29.01 -44.05
C ILE A 177 -6.27 30.03 -44.57
N VAL A 178 -6.09 31.33 -44.25
CA VAL A 178 -7.04 32.47 -44.37
C VAL A 178 -7.74 32.65 -45.74
N ASP A 179 -7.18 32.14 -46.84
CA ASP A 179 -7.64 32.44 -48.21
C ASP A 179 -8.67 31.44 -48.80
N SER A 180 -8.92 30.31 -48.12
CA SER A 180 -9.55 29.13 -48.76
C SER A 180 -11.05 28.88 -48.48
N GLY A 181 -11.81 29.84 -47.94
CA GLY A 181 -13.25 29.62 -47.66
C GLY A 181 -13.50 28.57 -46.57
N ILE A 182 -12.56 28.51 -45.63
CA ILE A 182 -12.38 27.50 -44.59
C ILE A 182 -13.63 27.41 -43.71
N SER A 183 -13.99 26.19 -43.31
CA SER A 183 -14.96 26.02 -42.23
C SER A 183 -14.32 26.52 -40.92
N LYS A 184 -14.83 27.62 -40.36
CA LYS A 184 -14.49 28.10 -39.00
C LYS A 184 -14.52 26.98 -37.95
N GLN A 185 -15.30 25.93 -38.21
CA GLN A 185 -15.38 24.72 -37.42
C GLN A 185 -14.05 23.93 -37.36
N ALA A 186 -13.34 23.78 -38.48
CA ALA A 186 -12.06 23.04 -38.51
C ALA A 186 -10.99 23.75 -37.67
N LEU A 187 -10.92 25.08 -37.78
CA LEU A 187 -10.03 25.89 -36.95
C LEU A 187 -10.39 25.81 -35.46
N SER A 188 -11.68 25.90 -35.12
CA SER A 188 -12.16 25.76 -33.75
C SER A 188 -11.85 24.38 -33.15
N GLU A 189 -11.93 23.31 -33.94
CA GLU A 189 -11.57 21.96 -33.52
C GLU A 189 -10.06 21.85 -33.27
N ILE A 190 -9.23 22.36 -34.19
CA ILE A 190 -7.76 22.38 -34.03
C ILE A 190 -7.37 23.13 -32.75
N GLU A 191 -7.90 24.33 -32.52
CA GLU A 191 -7.62 25.12 -31.32
C GLU A 191 -8.05 24.38 -30.04
N SER A 192 -9.23 23.74 -30.06
CA SER A 192 -9.70 22.93 -28.93
C SER A 192 -8.78 21.75 -28.64
N ARG A 193 -8.35 21.00 -29.67
CA ARG A 193 -7.45 19.85 -29.50
C ARG A 193 -6.06 20.28 -29.03
N HIS A 194 -5.52 21.38 -29.58
CA HIS A 194 -4.24 21.94 -29.15
C HIS A 194 -4.28 22.33 -27.67
N LYS A 195 -5.35 22.98 -27.21
CA LYS A 195 -5.53 23.31 -25.79
C LYS A 195 -5.53 22.07 -24.90
N ASP A 196 -6.14 20.97 -25.35
CA ASP A 196 -6.15 19.71 -24.62
C ASP A 196 -4.75 19.09 -24.54
N ILE A 197 -3.96 19.13 -25.63
CA ILE A 197 -2.56 18.68 -25.64
C ILE A 197 -1.72 19.50 -24.65
N VAL A 198 -1.83 20.83 -24.66
CA VAL A 198 -1.06 21.70 -23.75
C VAL A 198 -1.37 21.39 -22.27
N ARG A 199 -2.65 21.18 -21.93
CA ARG A 199 -3.05 20.79 -20.57
C ARG A 199 -2.48 19.43 -20.18
N LEU A 200 -2.53 18.49 -21.11
CA LEU A 200 -2.01 17.14 -20.92
C LEU A 200 -0.49 17.16 -20.68
N GLU A 201 0.27 17.92 -21.46
CA GLU A 201 1.72 18.02 -21.32
C GLU A 201 2.14 18.58 -19.96
N SER A 202 1.38 19.54 -19.43
CA SER A 202 1.57 20.02 -18.05
C SER A 202 1.35 18.89 -17.04
N SER A 203 0.31 18.07 -17.23
CA SER A 203 0.03 16.93 -16.34
C SER A 203 1.12 15.85 -16.43
N ILE A 204 1.58 15.50 -17.64
CA ILE A 204 2.66 14.53 -17.86
C ILE A 204 3.97 14.99 -17.20
N LYS A 205 4.33 16.27 -17.32
CA LYS A 205 5.53 16.82 -16.67
C LYS A 205 5.48 16.66 -15.15
N GLU A 206 4.33 16.96 -14.53
CA GLU A 206 4.15 16.76 -13.09
C GLU A 206 4.21 15.29 -12.68
N LEU A 207 3.69 14.37 -13.51
CA LEU A 207 3.84 12.94 -13.27
C LEU A 207 5.29 12.48 -13.37
N HIS A 208 6.02 12.96 -14.37
CA HIS A 208 7.41 12.60 -14.60
C HIS A 208 8.27 12.92 -13.36
N ASP A 209 8.08 14.09 -12.76
CA ASP A 209 8.77 14.47 -11.52
C ASP A 209 8.46 13.52 -10.36
N MET A 210 7.24 12.97 -10.28
CA MET A 210 6.89 11.94 -9.30
C MET A 210 7.48 10.57 -9.64
N PHE A 211 7.60 10.24 -10.92
CA PHE A 211 8.10 8.95 -11.40
C PHE A 211 9.60 8.77 -11.17
N VAL A 212 10.41 9.79 -11.43
CA VAL A 212 11.86 9.73 -11.22
C VAL A 212 12.18 9.35 -9.77
N ASP A 213 11.48 9.98 -8.83
CA ASP A 213 11.59 9.70 -7.40
C ASP A 213 11.29 8.23 -7.08
N ILE A 214 10.18 7.67 -7.57
CA ILE A 214 9.72 6.33 -7.21
C ILE A 214 10.45 5.23 -7.98
N ALA A 215 10.90 5.48 -9.20
CA ALA A 215 11.69 4.51 -9.97
C ALA A 215 12.99 4.16 -9.23
N MET A 216 13.65 5.17 -8.64
CA MET A 216 14.81 4.95 -7.77
C MET A 216 14.47 4.11 -6.53
N LEU A 217 13.28 4.29 -5.94
CA LEU A 217 12.82 3.46 -4.82
C LEU A 217 12.64 1.99 -5.21
N VAL A 218 12.18 1.70 -6.42
CA VAL A 218 11.93 0.31 -6.86
C VAL A 218 13.24 -0.37 -7.26
N GLU A 219 14.17 0.35 -7.87
CA GLU A 219 15.49 -0.16 -8.27
C GLU A 219 16.35 -0.59 -7.06
N SER A 220 16.30 0.15 -5.95
CA SER A 220 17.01 -0.20 -4.71
C SER A 220 16.47 -1.45 -4.00
N GLN A 221 15.28 -1.95 -4.38
CA GLN A 221 14.58 -3.05 -3.71
C GLN A 221 14.74 -4.42 -4.40
N GLY A 222 15.47 -4.49 -5.52
CA GLY A 222 15.55 -5.65 -6.43
C GLY A 222 15.98 -6.99 -5.81
N ASP A 223 16.81 -7.01 -4.76
CA ASP A 223 17.35 -8.25 -4.18
C ASP A 223 16.55 -8.79 -2.97
N ILE A 224 15.71 -7.97 -2.34
CA ILE A 224 15.08 -8.28 -1.05
C ILE A 224 13.73 -9.00 -1.24
N VAL A 225 13.06 -8.79 -2.37
CA VAL A 225 11.67 -9.23 -2.59
C VAL A 225 11.54 -10.75 -2.80
N ASP A 226 12.41 -11.33 -3.65
CA ASP A 226 12.37 -12.76 -3.97
C ASP A 226 12.72 -13.65 -2.76
N ASN A 227 13.56 -13.16 -1.85
CA ASN A 227 13.90 -13.85 -0.61
C ASN A 227 12.82 -13.71 0.48
N ILE A 228 11.93 -12.73 0.37
CA ILE A 228 10.88 -12.46 1.38
C ILE A 228 9.63 -13.30 1.12
N GLU A 229 9.21 -13.52 -0.12
CA GLU A 229 8.10 -14.44 -0.42
C GLU A 229 8.41 -15.85 0.13
N GLN A 230 9.68 -16.27 0.02
CA GLN A 230 10.17 -17.53 0.57
C GLN A 230 10.29 -17.55 2.11
N ASN A 231 10.50 -16.40 2.77
CA ASN A 231 10.69 -16.31 4.24
C ASN A 231 9.41 -15.93 5.01
N VAL A 232 8.46 -15.24 4.39
CA VAL A 232 7.12 -14.97 4.95
C VAL A 232 6.31 -16.25 4.97
N SER A 233 6.41 -17.09 3.92
CA SER A 233 5.85 -18.45 3.94
C SER A 233 6.36 -19.25 5.14
N LYS A 234 7.68 -19.27 5.38
CA LYS A 234 8.28 -19.97 6.53
C LYS A 234 7.89 -19.37 7.89
N SER A 235 7.61 -18.07 7.96
CA SER A 235 7.23 -17.39 9.21
C SER A 235 5.76 -17.64 9.60
N VAL A 236 4.86 -17.79 8.62
CA VAL A 236 3.48 -18.24 8.85
C VAL A 236 3.47 -19.68 9.40
N ASP A 237 4.34 -20.55 8.87
CA ASP A 237 4.52 -21.91 9.37
C ASP A 237 5.00 -21.93 10.83
N HIS A 238 5.96 -21.07 11.20
CA HIS A 238 6.43 -20.97 12.59
C HIS A 238 5.38 -20.43 13.58
N ILE A 239 4.43 -19.59 13.15
CA ILE A 239 3.31 -19.13 14.00
C ILE A 239 2.30 -20.27 14.19
N ALA A 240 2.08 -21.09 13.17
CA ALA A 240 1.24 -22.29 13.27
C ALA A 240 1.86 -23.31 14.24
N ASP A 241 3.17 -23.56 14.14
CA ASP A 241 3.92 -24.43 15.05
C ASP A 241 3.96 -23.88 16.48
N ALA A 242 4.19 -22.58 16.66
CA ALA A 242 4.16 -21.93 17.98
C ALA A 242 2.76 -21.99 18.63
N ARG A 243 1.69 -21.89 17.83
CA ARG A 243 0.31 -22.09 18.29
C ARG A 243 0.06 -23.54 18.71
N GLU A 244 0.70 -24.50 18.05
CA GLU A 244 0.60 -25.91 18.44
C GLU A 244 1.40 -26.21 19.72
N GLU A 245 2.62 -25.66 19.85
CA GLU A 245 3.45 -25.82 21.04
C GLU A 245 2.87 -25.12 22.28
N THR A 246 2.27 -23.94 22.13
CA THR A 246 1.51 -23.30 23.22
C THR A 246 0.30 -24.14 23.64
N LYS A 247 -0.40 -24.78 22.69
CA LYS A 247 -1.50 -25.71 22.98
C LYS A 247 -1.01 -26.98 23.68
N LYS A 248 0.16 -27.51 23.32
CA LYS A 248 0.82 -28.62 24.03
C LYS A 248 1.23 -28.19 25.44
N ALA A 249 1.81 -27.01 25.61
CA ALA A 249 2.23 -26.46 26.91
C ALA A 249 1.05 -26.31 27.89
N VAL A 250 -0.10 -25.80 27.43
CA VAL A 250 -1.34 -25.73 28.24
C VAL A 250 -1.84 -27.13 28.64
N ARG A 251 -1.74 -28.12 27.73
CA ARG A 251 -2.08 -29.52 28.02
C ARG A 251 -1.11 -30.17 29.02
N TYR A 252 0.18 -29.87 28.95
CA TYR A 252 1.15 -30.34 29.94
C TYR A 252 0.94 -29.68 31.30
N GLN A 253 0.65 -28.37 31.36
CA GLN A 253 0.37 -27.65 32.60
C GLN A 253 -0.88 -28.21 33.30
N THR A 254 -1.95 -28.50 32.56
CA THR A 254 -3.17 -29.10 33.13
C THR A 254 -2.96 -30.53 33.63
N LYS A 255 -2.14 -31.34 32.93
CA LYS A 255 -1.74 -32.67 33.40
C LYS A 255 -0.83 -32.61 34.64
N ALA A 256 0.11 -31.65 34.69
CA ALA A 256 0.98 -31.44 35.84
C ALA A 256 0.18 -31.05 37.08
N ARG A 257 -0.79 -30.14 36.98
CA ARG A 257 -1.69 -29.76 38.08
C ARG A 257 -2.43 -30.97 38.66
N LYS A 258 -2.95 -31.87 37.82
CA LYS A 258 -3.62 -33.10 38.29
C LYS A 258 -2.65 -34.02 39.05
N LYS A 259 -1.41 -34.17 38.57
CA LYS A 259 -0.38 -34.97 39.25
C LYS A 259 0.05 -34.36 40.59
N THR A 260 0.17 -33.03 40.67
CA THR A 260 0.47 -32.33 41.93
C THR A 260 -0.63 -32.54 42.97
N VAL A 261 -1.90 -32.48 42.58
CA VAL A 261 -3.03 -32.75 43.49
C VAL A 261 -3.01 -34.19 44.01
N ILE A 262 -2.78 -35.17 43.14
CA ILE A 262 -2.67 -36.58 43.54
C ILE A 262 -1.51 -36.78 44.53
N LEU A 263 -0.35 -36.17 44.28
CA LEU A 263 0.81 -36.27 45.15
C LEU A 263 0.53 -35.67 46.53
N VAL A 264 -0.14 -34.52 46.60
CA VAL A 264 -0.56 -33.90 47.87
C VAL A 264 -1.52 -34.81 48.65
N VAL A 265 -2.50 -35.42 47.98
CA VAL A 265 -3.43 -36.37 48.64
C VAL A 265 -2.69 -37.57 49.23
N VAL A 266 -1.72 -38.14 48.50
CA VAL A 266 -0.91 -39.27 49.00
C VAL A 266 -0.11 -38.87 50.24
N VAL A 267 0.52 -37.70 50.23
CA VAL A 267 1.28 -37.20 51.39
C VAL A 267 0.38 -37.00 52.62
N VAL A 268 -0.82 -36.46 52.43
CA VAL A 268 -1.79 -36.28 53.52
C VAL A 268 -2.23 -37.62 54.12
N ILE A 269 -2.47 -38.63 53.29
CA ILE A 269 -2.84 -39.97 53.76
C ILE A 269 -1.70 -40.60 54.58
N LEU A 270 -0.45 -40.48 54.11
CA LEU A 270 0.72 -41.00 54.84
C LEU A 270 0.89 -40.32 56.21
N LEU A 271 0.70 -39.00 56.29
CA LEU A 271 0.76 -38.26 57.55
C LEU A 271 -0.38 -38.69 58.51
N ALA A 272 -1.58 -38.93 57.98
CA ALA A 272 -2.70 -39.42 58.78
C ALA A 272 -2.42 -40.83 59.34
N LEU A 273 -1.86 -41.73 58.54
CA LEU A 273 -1.48 -43.07 58.99
C LEU A 273 -0.39 -43.02 60.08
N LEU A 274 0.63 -42.17 59.89
CA LEU A 274 1.67 -41.97 60.91
C LEU A 274 1.08 -41.43 62.21
N ALA A 275 0.19 -40.44 62.14
CA ALA A 275 -0.49 -39.90 63.32
C ALA A 275 -1.35 -40.96 64.03
N LEU A 276 -2.00 -41.85 63.27
CA LEU A 276 -2.83 -42.93 63.80
C LEU A 276 -1.98 -44.01 64.49
N ILE A 277 -0.84 -44.39 63.88
CA ILE A 277 0.12 -45.33 64.49
C ILE A 277 0.70 -44.75 65.79
N ILE A 278 1.11 -43.48 65.77
CA ILE A 278 1.64 -42.81 66.97
C ILE A 278 0.54 -42.71 68.04
N GLY A 279 -0.68 -42.30 67.67
CA GLY A 279 -1.82 -42.21 68.58
C GLY A 279 -2.19 -43.56 69.23
N LEU A 280 -2.24 -44.65 68.46
CA LEU A 280 -2.49 -45.99 68.99
C LEU A 280 -1.33 -46.47 69.89
N SER A 281 -0.09 -46.20 69.52
CA SER A 281 1.09 -46.61 70.30
C SER A 281 1.21 -45.90 71.64
N VAL A 282 0.70 -44.67 71.75
CA VAL A 282 0.66 -43.90 73.01
C VAL A 282 -0.59 -44.25 73.81
N GLY A 283 -1.74 -44.46 73.15
CA GLY A 283 -3.00 -44.82 73.81
C GLY A 283 -3.06 -46.24 74.38
N LEU A 284 -2.29 -47.19 73.83
CA LEU A 284 -2.12 -48.55 74.40
C LEU A 284 -1.11 -48.61 75.55
N LYS A 285 -0.42 -47.50 75.87
CA LYS A 285 0.63 -47.40 76.90
C LYS A 285 0.21 -46.63 78.15
N THR A 286 -1.05 -46.18 78.22
CA THR A 286 -1.75 -45.68 79.41
C THR A 286 -2.78 -46.70 79.85
#